data_AF-A0AAC9FQL7-F1
#
_entry.id   AF-A0AAC9FQL7-F1
#
_cell.length_a   1.000
_cell.length_b   1.000
_cell.length_c   1.000
_cell.angle_alpha   90.00
_cell.angle_beta   90.00
_cell.angle_gamma   90.00
#
_symmetry.space_group_name_H-M   'P 1'
#
loop_
_entity.id
_entity.type
_entity.pdbx_description
1 polymer ?
#
loop_
_entity_poly.entity_id
_entity_poly.type
_entity_poly.pdbx_seq_one_letter_code
_entity_poly.pdbx_strand_id
1 'polypeptide(L)'
;MQRYNARMTDALLTITDLEAAINFWRARSPAEGEELRLCAEASALAKPYALMIVQGATRIAPEQLGDKARAAFEAWRAAVGA
;
A
#
# COMPACT_ATOMS: atom_id res chain seq x y z
N MET A 1 -15.45 10.76 16.66
CA MET A 1 -14.38 10.41 15.69
C MET A 1 -14.21 8.89 15.63
N GLN A 2 -15.18 8.15 15.05
CA GLN A 2 -15.14 6.68 15.08
C GLN A 2 -15.83 6.10 13.84
N ARG A 3 -15.22 6.24 12.66
CA ARG A 3 -15.67 5.56 11.44
C ARG A 3 -14.52 4.95 10.61
N TYR A 4 -13.27 5.07 11.07
CA TYR A 4 -12.11 4.85 10.21
C TYR A 4 -11.59 3.39 10.19
N ASN A 5 -11.87 2.56 11.20
CA ASN A 5 -11.15 1.28 11.35
C ASN A 5 -11.97 0.00 11.07
N ALA A 6 -13.31 0.04 11.08
CA ALA A 6 -14.10 -1.20 11.00
C ALA A 6 -14.17 -1.83 9.60
N ARG A 7 -13.88 -1.06 8.54
CA ARG A 7 -13.92 -1.55 7.15
C ARG A 7 -12.60 -2.12 6.64
N MET A 8 -11.54 -2.03 7.43
CA MET A 8 -10.19 -2.39 7.03
C MET A 8 -9.68 -3.71 7.57
N THR A 9 -10.23 -4.24 8.65
CA THR A 9 -9.83 -5.54 9.24
C THR A 9 -10.60 -6.73 8.67
N ASP A 10 -11.64 -6.51 7.88
CA ASP A 10 -12.56 -7.58 7.47
C ASP A 10 -12.48 -7.91 5.96
N ALA A 11 -11.99 -6.98 5.13
CA ALA A 11 -11.91 -7.16 3.68
C ALA A 11 -10.47 -7.44 3.22
N LEU A 12 -10.29 -8.51 2.44
CA LEU A 12 -9.02 -8.84 1.79
C LEU A 12 -8.60 -7.71 0.84
N LEU A 13 -7.30 -7.41 0.84
CA LEU A 13 -6.67 -6.44 -0.06
C LEU A 13 -6.16 -7.16 -1.30
N THR A 14 -6.38 -6.58 -2.49
CA THR A 14 -5.93 -7.19 -3.74
C THR A 14 -4.54 -6.70 -4.13
N ILE A 15 -3.84 -7.49 -4.97
CA ILE A 15 -2.55 -7.07 -5.55
C ILE A 15 -2.67 -5.75 -6.31
N THR A 16 -3.81 -5.54 -6.96
CA THR A 16 -4.14 -4.31 -7.70
C THR A 16 -4.35 -3.12 -6.77
N ASP A 17 -4.91 -3.31 -5.58
CA ASP A 17 -5.01 -2.23 -4.58
C ASP A 17 -3.62 -1.78 -4.13
N LEU A 18 -2.70 -2.73 -3.89
CA LEU A 18 -1.32 -2.42 -3.53
C LEU A 18 -0.59 -1.72 -4.69
N GLU A 19 -0.79 -2.17 -5.93
CA GLU A 19 -0.22 -1.54 -7.12
C GLU A 19 -0.71 -0.09 -7.29
N ALA A 20 -2.01 0.15 -7.13
CA ALA A 20 -2.60 1.48 -7.19
C ALA A 20 -2.04 2.42 -6.10
N ALA A 21 -1.90 1.91 -4.87
CA ALA A 21 -1.30 2.67 -3.77
C ALA A 21 0.18 3.01 -4.04
N ILE A 22 0.98 2.05 -4.53
CA ILE A 22 2.38 2.28 -4.91
C ILE A 22 2.48 3.36 -5.99
N ASN A 23 1.64 3.27 -7.03
CA ASN A 23 1.64 4.23 -8.13
C ASN A 23 1.24 5.64 -7.67
N PHE A 24 0.27 5.76 -6.75
CA PHE A 24 -0.07 7.04 -6.14
C PHE A 24 1.11 7.69 -5.43
N TRP A 25 1.81 6.93 -4.58
CA TRP A 25 2.96 7.47 -3.82
C TRP A 25 4.14 7.84 -4.74
N ARG A 26 4.40 7.04 -5.78
CA ARG A 26 5.39 7.34 -6.81
C ARG A 26 5.06 8.60 -7.60
N ALA A 27 3.78 8.86 -7.87
CA ALA A 27 3.36 10.07 -8.58
C ALA A 27 3.48 11.33 -7.71
N ARG A 28 3.24 11.20 -6.39
CA ARG A 28 3.28 12.32 -5.44
C ARG A 28 4.71 12.73 -5.03
N SER A 29 5.61 11.76 -4.92
CA SER A 29 7.03 11.99 -4.68
C SER A 29 7.80 11.15 -5.70
N PRO A 30 7.98 11.67 -6.93
CA PRO A 30 8.84 11.01 -7.90
C PRO A 30 10.24 10.88 -7.30
N ALA A 31 10.96 9.80 -7.67
CA ALA A 31 12.32 9.60 -7.20
C ALA A 31 13.17 10.83 -7.56
N GLU A 32 13.82 11.44 -6.56
CA GLU A 32 14.68 12.61 -6.75
C GLU A 32 16.13 12.17 -6.96
N GLY A 33 16.77 12.65 -8.04
CA GLY A 33 18.16 12.35 -8.39
C GLY A 33 18.35 11.10 -9.29
N GLU A 34 19.61 10.73 -9.54
CA GLU A 34 19.98 9.50 -10.27
C GLU A 34 19.66 8.22 -9.47
N GLU A 35 19.35 8.34 -8.18
CA GLU A 35 18.89 7.22 -7.37
C GLU A 35 17.41 6.94 -7.66
N LEU A 36 17.13 5.80 -8.31
CA LEU A 36 15.80 5.22 -8.52
C LEU A 36 15.12 4.77 -7.21
N ARG A 37 15.24 5.54 -6.12
CA ARG A 37 14.77 5.18 -4.79
C ARG A 37 13.31 5.60 -4.62
N LEU A 38 12.48 4.63 -4.27
CA LEU A 38 11.09 4.87 -3.89
C LEU A 38 11.02 5.69 -2.61
N CYS A 39 10.00 6.55 -2.48
CA CYS A 39 9.65 7.17 -1.21
C CYS A 39 9.33 6.11 -0.13
N ALA A 40 9.26 6.51 1.13
CA ALA A 40 9.10 5.59 2.25
C ALA A 40 7.81 4.77 2.15
N GLU A 41 6.72 5.39 1.73
CA GLU A 41 5.39 4.80 1.58
C GLU A 41 5.37 3.77 0.44
N ALA A 42 5.88 4.14 -0.74
CA ALA A 42 6.00 3.22 -1.87
C ALA A 42 6.93 2.05 -1.56
N SER A 43 8.05 2.30 -0.87
CA SER A 43 8.97 1.25 -0.40
C SER A 43 8.31 0.29 0.58
N ALA A 44 7.50 0.82 1.52
CA ALA A 44 6.81 0.01 2.51
C ALA A 44 5.77 -0.93 1.86
N LEU A 45 5.05 -0.45 0.84
CA LEU A 45 4.06 -1.23 0.09
C LEU A 45 4.71 -2.23 -0.91
N ALA A 46 5.90 -1.91 -1.43
CA ALA A 46 6.60 -2.76 -2.40
C ALA A 46 6.94 -4.15 -1.83
N LYS A 47 7.26 -4.25 -0.53
CA LYS A 47 7.59 -5.53 0.12
C LYS A 47 6.42 -6.54 0.11
N PRO A 48 5.22 -6.23 0.66
CA PRO A 48 4.08 -7.15 0.59
C PRO A 48 3.63 -7.40 -0.86
N TYR A 49 3.70 -6.39 -1.73
CA TYR A 49 3.41 -6.56 -3.16
C TYR A 49 4.33 -7.60 -3.83
N ALA A 50 5.64 -7.48 -3.63
CA ALA A 50 6.61 -8.45 -4.17
C ALA A 50 6.39 -9.86 -3.60
N LEU A 51 6.06 -9.96 -2.31
CA LEU A 51 5.72 -11.24 -1.68
C LEU A 51 4.48 -11.88 -2.30
N MET A 52 3.46 -11.09 -2.67
CA MET A 52 2.27 -11.59 -3.36
C MET A 52 2.62 -12.17 -4.73
N ILE A 53 3.49 -11.49 -5.50
CA ILE A 53 3.97 -11.99 -6.80
C ILE A 53 4.70 -13.32 -6.64
N VAL A 54 5.67 -13.39 -5.72
CA VAL A 54 6.48 -14.61 -5.51
C VAL A 54 5.61 -15.78 -5.06
N GLN A 55 4.56 -15.53 -4.27
CA GLN A 55 3.63 -16.55 -3.79
C GLN A 55 2.49 -16.87 -4.78
N GLY A 56 2.35 -16.11 -5.87
CA GLY A 56 1.18 -16.20 -6.75
C GLY A 56 -0.13 -15.79 -6.08
N ALA A 57 -0.07 -15.00 -4.99
CA ALA A 57 -1.24 -14.55 -4.26
C ALA A 57 -1.86 -13.33 -4.93
N THR A 58 -3.18 -13.35 -5.12
CA THR A 58 -3.92 -12.20 -5.66
C THR A 58 -4.59 -11.35 -4.59
N ARG A 59 -4.66 -11.88 -3.36
CA ARG A 59 -5.25 -11.22 -2.19
C ARG A 59 -4.46 -11.53 -0.93
N ILE A 60 -4.45 -10.60 0.02
CA ILE A 60 -3.88 -10.77 1.36
C ILE A 60 -4.80 -10.18 2.41
N ALA A 61 -4.71 -10.73 3.63
CA ALA A 61 -5.35 -10.13 4.78
C ALA A 61 -4.62 -8.84 5.19
N PRO A 62 -5.34 -7.81 5.67
CA PRO A 62 -4.77 -6.56 6.16
C PRO A 62 -3.68 -6.75 7.22
N GLU A 63 -3.79 -7.80 8.05
CA GLU A 63 -2.83 -8.15 9.11
C GLU A 63 -1.50 -8.65 8.55
N GLN A 64 -1.48 -9.07 7.28
CA GLN A 64 -0.24 -9.44 6.58
C GLN A 64 0.52 -8.21 6.08
N LEU A 65 -0.09 -7.03 6.08
CA LEU A 65 0.64 -5.77 5.92
C LEU A 65 1.37 -5.47 7.25
N GLY A 66 2.69 -5.34 7.19
CA GLY A 66 3.43 -4.74 8.32
C GLY A 66 2.97 -3.29 8.56
N ASP A 67 3.20 -2.78 9.78
CA ASP A 67 2.62 -1.50 10.24
C ASP A 67 2.85 -0.32 9.28
N LYS A 68 4.06 -0.20 8.72
CA LYS A 68 4.39 0.86 7.75
C LYS A 68 3.59 0.76 6.46
N ALA A 69 3.42 -0.47 5.95
CA ALA A 69 2.66 -0.71 4.73
C ALA A 69 1.18 -0.44 4.95
N ARG A 70 0.65 -0.84 6.11
CA ARG A 70 -0.73 -0.57 6.51
C ARG A 70 -1.01 0.93 6.63
N ALA A 71 -0.13 1.67 7.31
CA ALA A 71 -0.26 3.14 7.41
C ALA A 71 -0.22 3.83 6.03
N ALA A 72 0.70 3.43 5.15
CA ALA A 72 0.80 3.97 3.79
C ALA A 72 -0.46 3.66 2.95
N PHE A 73 -1.02 2.46 3.10
CA PHE A 73 -2.24 2.05 2.41
C PHE A 73 -3.47 2.84 2.92
N GLU A 74 -3.59 3.02 4.24
CA GLU A 74 -4.63 3.82 4.90
C GLU A 74 -4.62 5.27 4.41
N ALA A 75 -3.43 5.89 4.34
CA ALA A 75 -3.27 7.25 3.88
C ALA A 75 -3.60 7.41 2.38
N TRP A 76 -3.25 6.43 1.54
CA TRP A 76 -3.67 6.43 0.13
C TRP A 76 -5.19 6.33 0.00
N ARG A 77 -5.83 5.38 0.69
CA ARG A 77 -7.29 5.21 0.71
C ARG A 77 -8.02 6.49 1.14
N ALA A 78 -7.49 7.17 2.15
CA ALA A 78 -7.98 8.46 2.60
C ALA A 78 -7.97 9.52 1.48
N ALA A 79 -6.89 9.54 0.70
CA ALA A 79 -6.66 10.54 -0.34
C ALA A 79 -7.47 10.27 -1.62
N VAL A 80 -7.73 9.01 -1.98
CA VAL A 80 -8.50 8.65 -3.19
C VAL A 80 -9.99 8.45 -2.95
N GLY A 81 -10.41 8.25 -1.69
CA GLY A 81 -11.81 8.10 -1.30
C GLY A 81 -12.48 9.39 -0.81
N ALA A 82 -11.80 10.53 -0.94
CA ALA A 82 -12.32 11.86 -0.64
C ALA A 82 -12.90 12.53 -1.90
#